data_AF-A0A2N3PY97-F1
#
_entry.id   AF-A0A2N3PY97-F1
#
_cell.length_a   1.000
_cell.length_b   1.000
_cell.length_c   1.000
_cell.angle_alpha   90.00
_cell.angle_beta   90.00
_cell.angle_gamma   90.00
#
_symmetry.space_group_name_H-M   'P 1'
#
loop_
_entity.id
_entity.type
_entity.pdbx_description
1 polymer ?
#
loop_
_entity_poly.entity_id
_entity_poly.type
_entity_poly.pdbx_seq_one_letter_code
_entity_poly.pdbx_strand_id
1 'polypeptide(L)'
;MRREVGLFYPAAGKPGGRIIPSGLSKKASPIKRGWDEMSLVAWSEDLTIGVAAVDADHRKLFSLVNYLYDSMIAGKETPVIDEFIDSLIIYTKQHFEREESLFEETSYPDRLAHRQEHDALIAQITEAHKRYKSDASATQLLEMIGFLNKWMIEHIRKSDKKYAPHLKERGIS
;
A
#
# COMPACT_ATOMS: atom_id res chain seq x y z
N MET A 1 -47.02 -50.91 26.74
CA MET A 1 -47.38 -52.22 26.14
C MET A 1 -47.72 -51.98 24.68
N ARG A 2 -46.90 -52.52 23.76
CA ARG A 2 -47.21 -52.91 22.35
C ARG A 2 -47.88 -51.85 21.44
N ARG A 3 -47.56 -51.68 20.17
CA ARG A 3 -46.65 -52.27 19.17
C ARG A 3 -46.99 -51.53 17.86
N GLU A 4 -46.00 -51.35 16.97
CA GLU A 4 -46.08 -51.60 15.50
C GLU A 4 -47.09 -50.74 14.69
N VAL A 5 -46.90 -50.37 13.43
CA VAL A 5 -46.02 -50.71 12.29
C VAL A 5 -46.32 -49.62 11.25
N GLY A 6 -45.36 -49.13 10.48
CA GLY A 6 -45.01 -49.77 9.21
C GLY A 6 -45.37 -48.85 8.04
N LEU A 7 -44.40 -48.05 7.61
CA LEU A 7 -44.46 -47.30 6.34
C LEU A 7 -44.20 -48.28 5.19
N PHE A 8 -45.15 -48.38 4.25
CA PHE A 8 -44.97 -49.07 2.98
C PHE A 8 -45.01 -48.06 1.82
N TYR A 9 -43.98 -48.17 0.97
CA TYR A 9 -43.73 -47.44 -0.28
C TYR A 9 -44.73 -47.81 -1.39
N PRO A 10 -44.70 -47.07 -2.51
CA PRO A 10 -44.41 -47.77 -3.76
C PRO A 10 -43.34 -47.11 -4.66
N ALA A 11 -42.47 -48.00 -5.13
CA ALA A 11 -41.90 -48.19 -6.47
C ALA A 11 -41.24 -47.06 -7.28
N ALA A 12 -40.06 -47.41 -7.77
CA ALA A 12 -39.15 -46.67 -8.62
C ALA A 12 -39.54 -46.67 -10.11
N GLY A 13 -39.21 -45.57 -10.79
CA GLY A 13 -39.04 -45.49 -12.24
C GLY A 13 -37.83 -44.60 -12.58
N LYS A 14 -36.91 -45.13 -13.38
CA LYS A 14 -35.81 -44.43 -14.08
C LYS A 14 -35.72 -45.04 -15.50
N PRO A 15 -35.01 -44.45 -16.49
CA PRO A 15 -34.51 -43.07 -16.63
C PRO A 15 -34.82 -42.45 -18.02
N GLY A 16 -34.65 -41.14 -18.17
CA GLY A 16 -34.62 -40.46 -19.47
C GLY A 16 -34.24 -39.00 -19.29
N GLY A 17 -33.08 -38.59 -19.79
CA GLY A 17 -32.40 -37.34 -19.42
C GLY A 17 -33.08 -36.06 -19.90
N ARG A 18 -32.66 -34.91 -19.34
CA ARG A 18 -31.94 -33.84 -20.06
C ARG A 18 -31.60 -32.63 -19.17
N ILE A 19 -30.52 -31.94 -19.57
CA ILE A 19 -30.12 -30.54 -19.32
C ILE A 19 -29.45 -30.23 -17.97
N ILE A 20 -28.16 -29.87 -18.04
CA ILE A 20 -27.44 -29.07 -17.04
C ILE A 20 -27.59 -27.60 -17.45
N PRO A 21 -27.79 -26.65 -16.51
CA PRO A 21 -26.80 -25.58 -16.46
C PRO A 21 -26.38 -25.14 -15.04
N SER A 22 -25.07 -24.89 -14.94
CA SER A 22 -24.35 -23.88 -14.14
C SER A 22 -24.75 -23.66 -12.67
N GLY A 23 -23.92 -24.21 -11.78
CA GLY A 23 -23.80 -23.77 -10.39
C GLY A 23 -22.42 -24.15 -9.83
N LEU A 24 -21.43 -23.30 -10.06
CA LEU A 24 -20.11 -23.40 -9.40
C LEU A 24 -19.93 -22.21 -8.48
N SER A 25 -19.99 -22.45 -7.18
CA SER A 25 -19.08 -21.84 -6.21
C SER A 25 -19.40 -22.38 -4.83
N LYS A 26 -18.43 -23.06 -4.20
CA LYS A 26 -17.89 -22.72 -2.87
C LYS A 26 -16.60 -23.52 -2.68
N LYS A 27 -15.46 -22.86 -2.87
CA LYS A 27 -14.18 -23.02 -2.16
C LYS A 27 -13.21 -22.01 -2.75
N ALA A 28 -13.17 -20.82 -2.15
CA ALA A 28 -12.07 -19.89 -2.40
C ALA A 28 -10.80 -20.55 -1.83
N SER A 29 -9.88 -20.90 -2.72
CA SER A 29 -8.55 -21.38 -2.37
C SER A 29 -7.71 -20.18 -1.90
N PRO A 30 -6.87 -20.30 -0.86
CA PRO A 30 -6.00 -19.21 -0.45
C PRO A 30 -4.90 -19.06 -1.52
N ILE A 31 -4.90 -17.93 -2.22
CA ILE A 31 -3.87 -17.62 -3.20
C ILE A 31 -2.54 -17.47 -2.45
N LYS A 32 -1.64 -18.46 -2.58
CA LYS A 32 -0.24 -18.32 -2.20
C LYS A 32 0.46 -17.51 -3.29
N ARG A 33 0.48 -16.17 -3.16
CA ARG A 33 1.29 -15.32 -4.05
C ARG A 33 2.73 -15.31 -3.55
N GLY A 34 3.65 -15.69 -4.44
CA GLY A 34 5.10 -15.57 -4.21
C GLY A 34 5.50 -14.09 -4.20
N TRP A 35 6.64 -13.79 -3.58
CA TRP A 35 7.15 -12.43 -3.33
C TRP A 35 7.52 -11.62 -4.61
N ASP A 36 7.23 -12.16 -5.80
CA ASP A 36 7.60 -11.61 -7.11
C ASP A 36 6.39 -11.20 -7.99
N GLU A 37 5.14 -11.36 -7.52
CA GLU A 37 3.96 -10.98 -8.31
C GLU A 37 3.50 -9.53 -8.01
N MET A 38 4.12 -8.60 -8.75
CA MET A 38 3.66 -7.24 -9.11
C MET A 38 3.32 -6.28 -7.96
N SER A 39 4.34 -5.75 -7.30
CA SER A 39 4.24 -4.43 -6.67
C SER A 39 3.83 -3.40 -7.72
N LEU A 40 2.74 -2.66 -7.50
CA LEU A 40 2.39 -1.52 -8.37
C LEU A 40 3.52 -0.46 -8.36
N VAL A 41 4.26 -0.40 -7.26
CA VAL A 41 5.31 0.57 -6.95
C VAL A 41 6.57 -0.18 -6.54
N ALA A 42 7.52 -0.37 -7.46
CA ALA A 42 8.73 -1.15 -7.18
C ALA A 42 9.86 -0.23 -6.68
N TRP A 43 10.43 -0.58 -5.52
CA TRP A 43 11.75 -0.08 -5.14
C TRP A 43 12.79 -0.63 -6.12
N SER A 44 13.80 0.16 -6.43
CA SER A 44 14.93 -0.24 -7.25
C SER A 44 16.22 0.28 -6.64
N GLU A 45 17.32 -0.45 -6.83
CA GLU A 45 18.62 -0.08 -6.23
C GLU A 45 19.16 1.27 -6.74
N ASP A 46 18.67 1.77 -7.88
CA ASP A 46 18.99 3.14 -8.32
C ASP A 46 18.32 4.23 -7.47
N LEU A 47 17.45 3.88 -6.53
CA LEU A 47 16.88 4.82 -5.54
C LEU A 47 17.69 4.84 -4.24
N THR A 48 18.66 3.95 -4.07
CA THR A 48 19.57 3.97 -2.92
C THR A 48 20.39 5.26 -2.93
N ILE A 49 20.42 5.95 -1.80
CA ILE A 49 21.21 7.17 -1.60
C ILE A 49 22.49 6.91 -0.80
N GLY A 50 22.59 5.77 -0.11
CA GLY A 50 23.77 5.37 0.64
C GLY A 50 23.78 5.90 2.08
N VAL A 51 22.60 6.14 2.63
CA VAL A 51 22.38 6.48 4.05
C VAL A 51 21.40 5.44 4.59
N ALA A 52 21.92 4.43 5.31
CA ALA A 52 21.22 3.19 5.61
C ALA A 52 19.86 3.38 6.28
N ALA A 53 19.77 4.33 7.22
CA ALA A 53 18.52 4.66 7.89
C ALA A 53 17.48 5.24 6.93
N VAL A 54 17.89 6.16 6.05
CA VAL A 54 17.02 6.77 5.03
C VAL A 54 16.61 5.74 3.98
N ASP A 55 17.55 4.94 3.48
CA ASP A 55 17.25 3.90 2.50
C ASP A 55 16.25 2.87 3.06
N ALA A 56 16.31 2.58 4.37
CA ALA A 56 15.33 1.75 5.05
C ALA A 56 13.95 2.41 5.11
N ASP A 57 13.88 3.71 5.39
CA ASP A 57 12.62 4.47 5.35
C ASP A 57 12.00 4.49 3.96
N HIS A 58 12.78 4.74 2.92
CA HIS A 58 12.29 4.72 1.55
C HIS A 58 11.70 3.35 1.19
N ARG A 59 12.43 2.26 1.44
CA ARG A 59 11.90 0.90 1.22
C ARG A 59 10.61 0.65 2.00
N LYS A 60 10.50 1.16 3.22
CA LYS A 60 9.28 1.05 4.03
C LYS A 60 8.13 1.86 3.43
N LEU A 61 8.35 3.09 2.98
CA LEU A 61 7.35 3.92 2.32
C LEU A 61 6.81 3.26 1.04
N PHE A 62 7.68 2.75 0.18
CA PHE A 62 7.28 1.96 -1.00
C PHE A 62 6.43 0.74 -0.60
N SER A 63 6.81 0.04 0.48
CA SER A 63 6.04 -1.10 0.99
C SER A 63 4.66 -0.69 1.52
N LEU A 64 4.55 0.45 2.20
CA LEU A 64 3.26 0.97 2.69
C LEU A 64 2.34 1.37 1.53
N VAL A 65 2.88 1.97 0.47
CA VAL A 65 2.11 2.31 -0.74
C VAL A 65 1.62 1.06 -1.46
N ASN A 66 2.45 0.02 -1.59
CA ASN A 66 2.01 -1.26 -2.15
C ASN A 66 0.93 -1.92 -1.28
N TYR A 67 1.07 -1.85 0.04
CA TYR A 67 0.06 -2.40 0.95
C TYR A 67 -1.29 -1.67 0.84
N LEU A 68 -1.27 -0.34 0.64
CA LEU A 68 -2.48 0.43 0.35
C LEU A 68 -3.14 -0.03 -0.95
N TYR A 69 -2.35 -0.26 -2.01
CA TYR A 69 -2.84 -0.82 -3.26
C TYR A 69 -3.46 -2.21 -3.09
N ASP A 70 -2.77 -3.12 -2.40
CA ASP A 70 -3.28 -4.47 -2.13
C ASP A 70 -4.57 -4.46 -1.32
N SER A 71 -4.68 -3.54 -0.36
CA SER A 71 -5.88 -3.38 0.46
C SER A 71 -7.07 -2.88 -0.37
N MET A 72 -6.83 -1.97 -1.32
CA MET A 72 -7.83 -1.53 -2.29
C MET A 72 -8.29 -2.71 -3.18
N ILE A 73 -7.36 -3.48 -3.75
CA ILE A 73 -7.67 -4.64 -4.61
C ILE A 73 -8.41 -5.75 -3.85
N ALA A 74 -8.05 -5.96 -2.58
CA ALA A 74 -8.73 -6.92 -1.71
C ALA A 74 -10.13 -6.47 -1.25
N GLY A 75 -10.55 -5.25 -1.60
CA GLY A 75 -11.85 -4.71 -1.20
C GLY A 75 -11.97 -4.56 0.32
N LYS A 76 -10.89 -4.14 0.99
CA LYS A 76 -10.94 -3.85 2.44
C LYS A 76 -11.94 -2.74 2.72
N GLU A 77 -12.54 -2.79 3.90
CA GLU A 77 -13.52 -1.81 4.33
C GLU A 77 -12.91 -0.41 4.46
N THR A 78 -13.70 0.63 4.16
CA THR A 78 -13.26 2.03 4.18
C THR A 78 -12.56 2.44 5.49
N PRO A 79 -13.05 2.09 6.70
CA PRO A 79 -12.36 2.48 7.94
C PRO A 79 -10.94 1.89 8.05
N VAL A 80 -10.74 0.69 7.52
CA VAL A 80 -9.42 0.04 7.52
C VAL A 80 -8.48 0.79 6.58
N ILE A 81 -8.93 1.13 5.38
CA ILE A 81 -8.15 1.94 4.42
C ILE A 81 -7.84 3.31 5.02
N ASP A 82 -8.80 3.92 5.70
CA ASP A 82 -8.66 5.21 6.35
C ASP A 82 -7.51 5.24 7.36
N GLU A 83 -7.53 4.31 8.32
CA GLU A 83 -6.48 4.13 9.32
C GLU A 83 -5.10 3.86 8.69
N PHE A 84 -5.06 3.14 7.56
CA PHE A 84 -3.82 2.89 6.83
C PHE A 84 -3.27 4.16 6.17
N ILE A 85 -4.12 5.01 5.59
CA ILE A 85 -3.67 6.29 5.01
C ILE A 85 -3.16 7.21 6.11
N ASP A 86 -3.84 7.28 7.27
CA ASP A 86 -3.36 8.05 8.42
C ASP A 86 -1.96 7.55 8.87
N SER A 87 -1.78 6.23 8.96
CA SER A 87 -0.50 5.61 9.32
C SER A 87 0.61 5.91 8.30
N LEU A 88 0.28 5.90 7.00
CA LEU A 88 1.20 6.29 5.92
C LEU A 88 1.64 7.74 6.09
N ILE A 89 0.70 8.68 6.29
CA ILE A 89 0.99 10.11 6.48
C ILE A 89 1.90 10.32 7.69
N ILE A 90 1.63 9.63 8.81
CA ILE A 90 2.46 9.71 10.03
C ILE A 90 3.88 9.23 9.74
N TYR A 91 4.04 8.08 9.08
CA TYR A 91 5.37 7.54 8.77
C TYR A 91 6.15 8.46 7.82
N THR A 92 5.49 9.04 6.82
CA THR A 92 6.10 10.02 5.91
C THR A 92 6.61 11.24 6.66
N LYS A 93 5.85 11.78 7.62
CA LYS A 93 6.31 12.89 8.47
C LYS A 93 7.54 12.52 9.30
N GLN A 94 7.51 11.34 9.92
CA GLN A 94 8.65 10.85 10.72
C GLN A 94 9.91 10.62 9.88
N HIS A 95 9.74 10.22 8.62
CA HIS A 95 10.83 10.14 7.65
C HIS A 95 11.41 11.52 7.36
N PHE A 96 10.58 12.50 7.01
CA PHE A 96 11.02 13.87 6.76
C PHE A 96 11.68 14.54 7.98
N GLU A 97 11.12 14.35 9.17
CA GLU A 97 11.70 14.86 10.43
C GLU A 97 13.14 14.33 10.66
N ARG A 98 13.40 13.07 10.30
CA ARG A 98 14.74 12.46 10.42
C ARG A 98 15.73 13.09 9.45
N GLU A 99 15.35 13.24 8.19
CA GLU A 99 16.20 13.92 7.20
C GLU A 99 16.47 15.36 7.58
N GLU A 100 15.43 16.09 7.98
CA GLU A 100 15.56 17.49 8.37
C GLU A 100 16.40 17.66 9.63
N SER A 101 16.34 16.73 10.57
CA SER A 101 17.26 16.71 11.71
C SER A 101 18.71 16.58 11.26
N LEU A 102 18.99 15.67 10.31
CA LEU A 102 20.32 15.54 9.70
C LEU A 102 20.74 16.83 8.98
N PHE A 103 19.80 17.52 8.33
CA PHE A 103 20.08 18.79 7.66
C PHE A 103 20.49 19.89 8.64
N GLU A 104 19.81 20.00 9.78
CA GLU A 104 20.14 20.99 10.82
C GLU A 104 21.48 20.64 11.50
N GLU A 105 21.69 19.38 11.87
CA GLU A 105 22.94 18.90 12.49
C GLU A 105 24.17 19.13 11.61
N THR A 106 24.01 18.99 10.30
CA THR A 106 25.11 19.07 9.34
C THR A 106 25.21 20.41 8.62
N SER A 107 24.27 21.32 8.87
CA SER A 107 24.10 22.59 8.16
C SER A 107 24.01 22.39 6.64
N TYR A 108 23.14 21.50 6.18
CA TYR A 108 22.91 21.26 4.76
C TYR A 108 22.42 22.55 4.05
N PRO A 109 23.08 23.05 3.00
CA PRO A 109 22.76 24.35 2.41
C PRO A 109 21.33 24.47 1.87
N ASP A 110 20.80 23.41 1.26
CA ASP A 110 19.50 23.44 0.59
C ASP A 110 18.33 22.99 1.49
N ARG A 111 18.55 22.87 2.82
CA ARG A 111 17.58 22.36 3.80
C ARG A 111 16.21 23.03 3.75
N LEU A 112 16.16 24.35 3.51
CA LEU A 112 14.90 25.10 3.45
C LEU A 112 14.10 24.77 2.20
N ALA A 113 14.76 24.64 1.05
CA ALA A 113 14.10 24.24 -0.19
C ALA A 113 13.60 22.79 -0.09
N HIS A 114 14.41 21.92 0.50
CA HIS A 114 14.04 20.51 0.71
C HIS A 114 12.81 20.37 1.63
N ARG A 115 12.78 21.07 2.77
CA ARG A 115 11.60 21.12 3.66
C ARG A 115 10.33 21.61 2.94
N GLN A 116 10.44 22.55 2.01
CA GLN A 116 9.28 23.01 1.24
C GLN A 116 8.69 21.90 0.34
N GLU A 117 9.53 21.03 -0.21
CA GLU A 117 9.08 19.85 -0.95
C GLU A 117 8.32 18.87 -0.03
N HIS A 118 8.84 18.63 1.18
CA HIS A 118 8.20 17.82 2.21
C HIS A 118 6.83 18.37 2.63
N ASP A 119 6.78 19.65 3.01
CA ASP A 119 5.55 20.33 3.42
C ASP A 119 4.48 20.26 2.32
N ALA A 120 4.89 20.45 1.06
CA ALA A 120 4.01 20.36 -0.09
C ALA A 120 3.43 18.94 -0.25
N LEU A 121 4.24 17.89 -0.11
CA LEU A 121 3.74 16.52 -0.17
C LEU A 121 2.73 16.26 0.94
N ILE A 122 3.06 16.60 2.19
CA ILE A 122 2.20 16.36 3.33
C ILE A 122 0.83 17.04 3.14
N ALA A 123 0.82 18.28 2.64
CA ALA A 123 -0.42 18.97 2.31
C ALA A 123 -1.23 18.24 1.22
N GLN A 124 -0.55 17.80 0.14
CA GLN A 124 -1.17 17.13 -0.99
C GLN A 124 -1.80 15.79 -0.61
N ILE A 125 -1.10 14.95 0.18
CA ILE A 125 -1.59 13.64 0.61
C ILE A 125 -2.73 13.78 1.63
N THR A 126 -2.66 14.78 2.52
CA THR A 126 -3.72 15.06 3.50
C THR A 126 -5.00 15.51 2.79
N GLU A 127 -4.88 16.37 1.77
CA GLU A 127 -6.03 16.84 0.99
C GLU A 127 -6.61 15.71 0.11
N ALA A 128 -5.77 14.85 -0.46
CA ALA A 128 -6.24 13.64 -1.15
C ALA A 128 -6.99 12.69 -0.20
N HIS A 129 -6.51 12.51 1.02
CA HIS A 129 -7.15 11.69 2.03
C HIS A 129 -8.51 12.24 2.47
N LYS A 130 -8.61 13.56 2.65
CA LYS A 130 -9.90 14.23 2.93
C LYS A 130 -10.93 14.02 1.82
N ARG A 131 -10.50 14.09 0.55
CA ARG A 131 -11.39 13.78 -0.59
C ARG A 131 -11.86 12.32 -0.55
N TYR A 132 -10.94 11.39 -0.26
CA TYR A 132 -11.28 9.98 -0.07
C TYR A 132 -12.29 9.76 1.06
N LYS A 133 -12.15 10.43 2.21
CA LYS A 133 -13.14 10.34 3.31
C LYS A 133 -14.55 10.76 2.90
N SER A 134 -14.68 11.59 1.87
CA SER A 134 -15.97 12.16 1.44
C SER A 134 -16.71 11.30 0.42
N ASP A 135 -16.00 10.55 -0.43
CA ASP A 135 -16.57 9.82 -1.58
C ASP A 135 -16.10 8.34 -1.66
N ALA A 136 -15.15 7.93 -0.81
CA ALA A 136 -14.61 6.56 -0.65
C ALA A 136 -14.34 5.82 -1.97
N SER A 137 -13.93 6.55 -3.01
CA SER A 137 -13.84 6.03 -4.37
C SER A 137 -12.52 5.28 -4.60
N ALA A 138 -12.60 4.11 -5.23
CA ALA A 138 -11.42 3.36 -5.66
C ALA A 138 -10.54 4.17 -6.65
N THR A 139 -11.16 5.03 -7.47
CA THR A 139 -10.42 5.92 -8.38
C THR A 139 -9.55 6.91 -7.60
N GLN A 140 -10.07 7.49 -6.51
CA GLN A 140 -9.31 8.43 -5.68
C GLN A 140 -8.11 7.75 -4.98
N LEU A 141 -8.28 6.51 -4.53
CA LEU A 141 -7.17 5.73 -3.98
C LEU A 141 -6.10 5.46 -5.04
N LEU A 142 -6.52 5.05 -6.24
CA LEU A 142 -5.58 4.77 -7.33
C LEU A 142 -4.81 6.02 -7.76
N GLU A 143 -5.48 7.18 -7.84
CA GLU A 143 -4.85 8.48 -8.10
C GLU A 143 -3.83 8.84 -7.02
N MET A 144 -4.18 8.67 -5.74
CA MET A 144 -3.29 8.92 -4.61
C MET A 144 -2.04 8.02 -4.68
N ILE A 145 -2.22 6.73 -4.92
CA ILE A 145 -1.12 5.75 -5.03
C ILE A 145 -0.20 6.11 -6.20
N GLY A 146 -0.78 6.42 -7.37
CA GLY A 146 -0.01 6.81 -8.55
C GLY A 146 0.78 8.11 -8.34
N PHE A 147 0.15 9.08 -7.68
CA PHE A 147 0.79 10.34 -7.29
C PHE A 147 1.96 10.11 -6.33
N LEU A 148 1.76 9.36 -5.24
CA LEU A 148 2.78 9.02 -4.25
C LEU A 148 3.98 8.31 -4.90
N ASN A 149 3.72 7.31 -5.73
CA ASN A 149 4.77 6.57 -6.44
C ASN A 149 5.64 7.51 -7.27
N LYS A 150 5.00 8.35 -8.09
CA LYS A 150 5.70 9.32 -8.93
C LYS A 150 6.51 10.30 -8.09
N TRP A 151 5.91 10.86 -7.04
CA TRP A 151 6.56 11.83 -6.17
C TRP A 151 7.79 11.23 -5.50
N MET A 152 7.68 10.04 -4.89
CA MET A 152 8.81 9.39 -4.21
C MET A 152 9.98 9.13 -5.17
N ILE A 153 9.72 8.57 -6.34
CA ILE A 153 10.75 8.29 -7.33
C ILE A 153 11.45 9.59 -7.78
N GLU A 154 10.69 10.64 -8.04
CA GLU A 154 11.25 11.91 -8.51
C GLU A 154 12.02 12.63 -7.41
N HIS A 155 11.48 12.68 -6.19
CA HIS A 155 12.10 13.33 -5.03
C HIS A 155 13.41 12.64 -4.64
N ILE A 156 13.42 11.32 -4.49
CA ILE A 156 14.64 10.56 -4.18
C ILE A 156 15.74 10.84 -5.22
N ARG A 157 15.39 10.79 -6.50
CA ARG A 157 16.37 10.99 -7.59
C ARG A 157 16.89 12.42 -7.69
N LYS A 158 16.04 13.42 -7.44
CA LYS A 158 16.35 14.83 -7.71
C LYS A 158 16.72 15.64 -6.47
N SER A 159 16.34 15.19 -5.30
CA SER A 159 16.47 15.92 -4.04
C SER A 159 17.30 15.10 -3.06
N ASP A 160 16.90 13.88 -2.71
CA ASP A 160 17.54 13.15 -1.60
C ASP A 160 18.97 12.74 -1.92
N LYS A 161 19.19 12.29 -3.16
CA LYS A 161 20.52 12.01 -3.68
C LYS A 161 21.48 13.20 -3.64
N LYS A 162 20.99 14.45 -3.59
CA LYS A 162 21.86 15.64 -3.53
C LYS A 162 22.47 15.85 -2.15
N TYR A 163 21.78 15.49 -1.07
CA TYR A 163 22.32 15.66 0.28
C TYR A 163 23.24 14.50 0.67
N ALA A 164 23.13 13.33 0.02
CA ALA A 164 23.90 12.15 0.38
C ALA A 164 25.44 12.37 0.41
N PRO A 165 26.08 13.04 -0.58
CA PRO A 165 27.50 13.38 -0.49
C PRO A 165 27.84 14.25 0.72
N HIS A 166 27.00 15.24 1.03
CA HIS A 166 27.19 16.16 2.16
C HIS A 166 27.16 15.44 3.52
N LEU A 167 26.26 14.46 3.66
CA LEU A 167 26.19 13.60 4.86
C LEU A 167 27.38 12.66 4.95
N LYS A 168 27.78 12.04 3.83
CA LYS A 168 28.93 11.13 3.77
C LYS A 168 30.25 11.81 4.13
N GLU A 169 30.46 13.05 3.70
CA GLU A 169 31.62 13.88 4.09
C GLU A 169 31.70 14.12 5.60
N ARG A 170 30.58 13.97 6.30
CA ARG A 170 30.46 14.11 7.77
C ARG A 170 30.39 12.77 8.49
N GLY A 171 30.66 11.66 7.79
CA GLY A 171 30.69 10.32 8.37
C GLY A 171 29.32 9.69 8.62
N ILE A 172 28.26 10.21 7.98
CA ILE A 172 26.91 9.68 8.09
C ILE A 172 26.64 8.84 6.82
N SER A 173 26.32 7.56 7.01
CA SER A 173 26.07 6.56 5.96
C SER A 173 25.16 5.45 6.43
#